data_AF-A0AAJ0DRM9-F1
#
_entry.id   AF-A0AAJ0DRM9-F1
#
_cell.length_a   1.000
_cell.length_b   1.000
_cell.length_c   1.000
_cell.angle_alpha   90.00
_cell.angle_beta   90.00
_cell.angle_gamma   90.00
#
_symmetry.space_group_name_H-M   'P 1'
#
loop_
_entity.id
_entity.type
_entity.pdbx_description
1 polymer ?
#
loop_
_entity_poly.entity_id
_entity_poly.type
_entity_poly.pdbx_seq_one_letter_code
_entity_poly.pdbx_strand_id
1 'polypeptide(L)'
;MSTHRSVEDCHALRQLGTNLLGAITEYTLRGKMNLAQETSLQSSILKLTRDIGNLVAQPQEQWLSHSIQSNETAAIELFDEWHVFQHIPLEQPISYMELGEHVEVDVPLLRRIARMLVATGVLTEAGPDRVAHTARSAIFLPGN
;
A
#
# COMPACT_ATOMS: atom_id res chain seq x y z
N MET A 1 16.22 23.38 9.33
CA MET A 1 15.60 24.06 10.49
C MET A 1 15.22 22.98 11.49
N SER A 2 15.84 22.97 12.68
CA SER A 2 15.60 21.97 13.72
C SER A 2 14.21 22.20 14.32
N THR A 3 13.25 21.33 14.02
CA THR A 3 11.96 21.29 14.70
C THR A 3 12.15 20.65 16.07
N HIS A 4 12.30 21.48 17.10
CA HIS A 4 12.21 21.00 18.48
C HIS A 4 10.85 20.34 18.68
N ARG A 5 10.85 19.06 19.04
CA ARG A 5 9.65 18.27 19.34
C ARG A 5 8.91 18.92 20.51
N SER A 6 7.65 19.35 20.33
CA SER A 6 6.87 19.99 21.39
C SER A 6 6.59 18.99 22.52
N VAL A 7 6.50 19.49 23.76
CA VAL A 7 6.07 18.68 24.91
C VAL A 7 4.65 18.15 24.70
N GLU A 8 3.80 18.95 24.04
CA GLU A 8 2.43 18.59 23.68
C GLU A 8 2.41 17.42 22.69
N ASP A 9 3.26 17.43 21.66
CA ASP A 9 3.40 16.33 20.69
C ASP A 9 3.89 15.05 21.38
N CYS A 10 4.81 15.17 22.33
CA CYS A 10 5.30 14.02 23.10
C CYS A 10 4.19 13.39 23.96
N HIS A 11 3.34 14.22 24.58
CA HIS A 11 2.20 13.74 25.35
C HIS A 11 1.15 13.09 24.45
N ALA A 12 0.80 13.74 23.33
CA ALA A 12 -0.14 13.21 22.35
C ALA A 12 0.34 11.87 21.78
N LEU A 13 1.63 11.75 21.44
CA LEU A 13 2.22 10.51 20.91
C LEU A 13 2.14 9.36 21.93
N ARG A 14 2.45 9.63 23.20
CA ARG A 14 2.29 8.62 24.27
C ARG A 14 0.86 8.16 24.41
N GLN A 15 -0.09 9.10 24.30
CA GLN A 15 -1.49 8.73 24.44
C GLN A 15 -2.01 7.93 23.24
N LEU A 16 -1.65 8.32 22.02
CA LEU A 16 -1.96 7.53 20.82
C LEU A 16 -1.36 6.13 20.90
N GLY A 17 -0.11 6.00 21.37
CA GLY A 17 0.55 4.71 21.57
C GLY A 17 -0.17 3.83 22.60
N THR A 18 -0.62 4.42 23.71
CA THR A 18 -1.38 3.71 24.75
C THR A 18 -2.71 3.21 24.22
N ASN A 19 -3.43 4.06 23.46
CA ASN A 19 -4.70 3.69 22.84
C ASN A 19 -4.52 2.59 21.78
N LEU A 20 -3.44 2.66 20.98
CA LEU A 20 -3.13 1.65 19.97
C LEU A 20 -2.85 0.29 20.62
N LEU A 21 -2.05 0.27 21.70
CA LEU A 21 -1.80 -0.96 22.45
C LEU A 21 -3.09 -1.55 23.04
N GLY A 22 -3.97 -0.71 23.57
CA GLY A 22 -5.29 -1.13 24.05
C GLY A 22 -6.13 -1.79 22.95
N ALA A 23 -6.25 -1.14 21.80
CA ALA A 23 -7.02 -1.66 20.66
C ALA A 23 -6.43 -2.96 20.08
N ILE A 24 -5.10 -3.08 19.98
CA ILE A 24 -4.42 -4.31 19.56
C ILE A 24 -4.65 -5.42 20.59
N THR A 25 -4.58 -5.11 21.88
CA THR A 25 -4.86 -6.08 22.94
C THR A 25 -6.28 -6.63 22.78
N GLU A 26 -7.27 -5.76 22.66
CA GLU A 26 -8.66 -6.18 22.46
C GLU A 26 -8.85 -7.02 21.18
N TYR A 27 -8.22 -6.62 20.07
CA TYR A 27 -8.27 -7.35 18.80
C TYR A 27 -7.63 -8.74 18.87
N THR A 28 -6.64 -8.94 19.74
CA THR A 28 -5.88 -10.19 19.87
C THR A 28 -6.37 -11.11 20.99
N LEU A 29 -7.27 -10.64 21.85
CA LEU A 29 -7.87 -11.47 22.89
C LEU A 29 -8.73 -12.58 22.26
N ARG A 30 -8.35 -13.83 22.52
CA ARG A 30 -9.10 -15.01 22.05
C ARG A 30 -10.44 -15.12 22.79
N GLY A 31 -11.54 -14.76 22.13
CA GLY A 31 -12.89 -14.99 22.66
C GLY A 31 -13.98 -14.26 21.88
N LYS A 32 -14.50 -14.90 20.82
CA LYS A 32 -15.67 -14.53 19.98
C LYS A 32 -16.02 -13.04 19.97
N MET A 33 -15.26 -12.27 19.19
CA MET A 33 -15.75 -11.03 18.62
C MET A 33 -16.74 -11.36 17.51
N ASN A 34 -17.82 -10.59 17.38
CA ASN A 34 -18.62 -10.61 16.17
C ASN A 34 -17.94 -9.78 15.06
N LEU A 35 -18.36 -9.99 13.81
CA LEU A 35 -17.76 -9.32 12.65
C LEU A 35 -17.76 -7.78 12.79
N ALA A 36 -18.83 -7.19 13.33
CA ALA A 36 -18.91 -5.75 13.50
C ALA A 36 -17.89 -5.21 14.52
N GLN A 37 -17.68 -5.94 15.62
CA GLN A 37 -16.66 -5.59 16.62
C GLN A 37 -15.26 -5.71 16.02
N GLU A 38 -14.99 -6.79 15.27
CA GLU A 38 -13.71 -7.00 14.61
C GLU A 38 -13.38 -5.87 13.61
N THR A 39 -14.31 -5.55 12.71
CA THR A 39 -14.15 -4.46 11.74
C THR A 39 -13.97 -3.09 12.41
N SER A 40 -14.68 -2.85 13.53
CA SER A 40 -14.54 -1.62 14.31
C SER A 40 -13.14 -1.50 14.92
N LEU A 41 -12.60 -2.58 15.50
CA LEU A 41 -11.24 -2.58 16.03
C LEU A 41 -10.19 -2.43 14.92
N GLN A 42 -10.34 -3.13 13.79
CA GLN A 42 -9.46 -2.96 12.63
C GLN A 42 -9.42 -1.49 12.19
N SER A 43 -10.59 -0.87 12.03
CA SER A 43 -10.70 0.54 11.66
C SER A 43 -10.04 1.47 12.69
N SER A 44 -10.19 1.16 13.98
CA SER A 44 -9.60 1.94 15.07
C SER A 44 -8.07 1.83 15.10
N ILE A 45 -7.53 0.62 14.92
CA ILE A 45 -6.10 0.37 14.80
C ILE A 45 -5.53 1.16 13.61
N LEU A 46 -6.13 1.04 12.43
CA LEU A 46 -5.71 1.76 11.22
C LEU A 46 -5.73 3.28 11.42
N LYS A 47 -6.77 3.81 12.08
CA LYS A 47 -6.86 5.24 12.41
C LYS A 47 -5.74 5.66 13.34
N LEU A 48 -5.51 4.96 14.45
CA LEU A 48 -4.49 5.30 15.44
C LEU A 48 -3.08 5.24 14.84
N THR A 49 -2.78 4.24 14.03
CA THR A 49 -1.50 4.16 13.30
C THR A 49 -1.31 5.36 12.37
N ARG A 50 -2.35 5.78 11.64
CA ARG A 50 -2.30 6.97 10.80
C ARG A 50 -2.08 8.24 11.61
N ASP A 51 -2.80 8.40 12.72
CA ASP A 51 -2.67 9.57 13.60
C ASP A 51 -1.25 9.67 14.19
N ILE A 52 -0.66 8.54 14.59
CA ILE A 52 0.75 8.48 15.02
C ILE A 52 1.67 8.91 13.89
N GLY A 53 1.50 8.35 12.69
CA GLY A 53 2.29 8.69 11.51
C GLY A 53 2.24 10.19 11.20
N ASN A 54 1.04 10.78 11.20
CA ASN A 54 0.84 12.20 10.95
C ASN A 54 1.50 13.08 12.02
N LEU A 55 1.46 12.67 13.29
CA LEU A 55 2.07 13.42 14.39
C LEU A 55 3.59 13.43 14.35
N VAL A 56 4.21 12.32 13.92
CA VAL A 56 5.68 12.19 13.91
C VAL A 56 6.32 12.61 12.59
N ALA A 57 5.57 12.57 11.49
CA ALA A 57 6.08 12.90 10.16
C ALA A 57 6.33 14.41 10.03
N GLN A 58 7.46 14.76 9.42
CA GLN A 58 7.74 16.14 9.03
C GLN A 58 6.85 16.54 7.84
N PRO A 59 6.51 17.83 7.67
CA PRO A 59 5.71 18.28 6.53
C PRO A 59 6.25 17.84 5.17
N GLN A 60 7.58 17.76 5.01
CA GLN A 60 8.22 17.30 3.78
C GLN A 60 7.99 15.80 3.53
N GLU A 61 8.00 14.98 4.58
CA GLU A 61 7.75 13.53 4.50
C GLU A 61 6.28 13.25 4.17
N GLN A 62 5.36 14.04 4.73
CA GLN A 62 3.94 13.97 4.40
C GLN A 62 3.69 14.31 2.93
N TRP A 63 4.30 15.38 2.42
CA TRP A 63 4.21 15.70 0.99
C TRP A 63 4.79 14.55 0.16
N LEU A 64 6.02 14.11 0.43
CA LEU A 64 6.62 13.00 -0.32
C LEU A 64 5.71 11.76 -0.37
N SER A 65 5.07 11.43 0.75
CA SER A 65 4.10 10.32 0.84
C SER A 65 2.88 10.54 -0.06
N HIS A 66 2.29 11.74 -0.06
CA HIS A 66 1.18 12.08 -0.97
C HIS A 66 1.60 12.00 -2.44
N SER A 67 2.80 12.47 -2.79
CA SER A 67 3.32 12.36 -4.16
C SER A 67 3.48 10.90 -4.59
N ILE A 68 4.00 10.04 -3.71
CA ILE A 68 4.12 8.61 -3.97
C ILE A 68 2.74 7.99 -4.19
N GLN A 69 1.76 8.31 -3.36
CA GLN A 69 0.40 7.78 -3.49
C GLN A 69 -0.31 8.26 -4.77
N SER A 70 -0.12 9.53 -5.13
CA SER A 70 -0.61 10.09 -6.39
C SER A 70 -0.01 9.35 -7.60
N ASN A 71 1.31 9.11 -7.57
CA ASN A 71 1.99 8.37 -8.64
C ASN A 71 1.60 6.88 -8.68
N GLU A 72 1.32 6.24 -7.53
CA GLU A 72 0.81 4.87 -7.46
C GLU A 72 -0.55 4.80 -8.14
N THR A 73 -1.44 5.75 -7.82
CA THR A 73 -2.79 5.81 -8.39
C THR A 73 -2.74 5.96 -9.91
N ALA A 74 -1.93 6.89 -10.42
CA ALA A 74 -1.74 7.07 -11.86
C ALA A 74 -1.16 5.79 -12.54
N ALA A 75 -0.26 5.08 -11.86
CA ALA A 75 0.29 3.83 -12.38
C ALA A 75 -0.75 2.70 -12.41
N ILE A 76 -1.64 2.63 -11.41
CA ILE A 76 -2.77 1.69 -11.37
C ILE A 76 -3.74 1.98 -12.51
N GLU A 77 -4.12 3.25 -12.72
CA GLU A 77 -5.04 3.65 -13.78
C GLU A 77 -4.52 3.26 -15.17
N LEU A 78 -3.22 3.49 -15.44
CA LEU A 78 -2.60 3.06 -16.70
C LEU A 78 -2.59 1.54 -16.86
N PHE A 79 -2.31 0.80 -15.78
CA PHE A 79 -2.33 -0.67 -15.81
C PHE A 79 -3.73 -1.23 -16.06
N ASP A 80 -4.77 -0.58 -15.54
CA ASP A 80 -6.15 -0.94 -15.76
C ASP A 80 -6.59 -0.62 -17.20
N GLU A 81 -6.26 0.58 -17.70
CA GLU A 81 -6.55 1.03 -19.07
C GLU A 81 -5.90 0.12 -20.13
N TRP A 82 -4.66 -0.31 -19.90
CA TRP A 82 -3.94 -1.23 -20.79
C TRP A 82 -4.26 -2.70 -20.53
N HIS A 83 -5.16 -2.99 -19.59
CA HIS A 83 -5.51 -4.34 -19.16
C HIS A 83 -4.30 -5.21 -18.77
N VAL A 84 -3.27 -4.60 -18.19
CA VAL A 84 -2.02 -5.28 -17.86
C VAL A 84 -2.22 -6.28 -16.72
N PHE A 85 -3.05 -5.96 -15.73
CA PHE A 85 -3.30 -6.85 -14.60
C PHE A 85 -3.84 -8.21 -15.06
N GLN A 86 -4.72 -8.23 -16.06
CA GLN A 86 -5.34 -9.44 -16.59
C GLN A 86 -4.35 -10.35 -17.35
N HIS A 87 -3.23 -9.78 -17.82
CA HIS A 87 -2.19 -10.50 -18.56
C HIS A 87 -1.04 -10.99 -17.66
N ILE A 88 -1.05 -10.66 -16.36
CA ILE A 88 -0.10 -11.21 -15.39
C ILE A 88 -0.72 -12.52 -14.83
N PRO A 89 -0.08 -13.69 -15.02
CA PRO A 89 -0.59 -14.93 -14.44
C PRO A 89 -0.55 -14.89 -12.90
N LEU A 90 -1.59 -15.42 -12.26
CA LEU A 90 -1.70 -15.43 -10.78
C LEU A 90 -0.59 -16.24 -10.10
N GLU A 91 -0.21 -17.38 -10.66
CA GLU A 91 0.72 -18.33 -10.04
C GLU A 91 2.14 -18.27 -10.62
N GLN A 92 2.35 -17.50 -11.70
CA GLN A 92 3.62 -17.51 -12.43
C GLN A 92 4.04 -16.11 -12.83
N PRO A 93 5.33 -15.76 -12.66
CA PRO A 93 5.83 -14.47 -13.07
C PRO A 93 5.98 -14.37 -14.59
N ILE A 94 5.63 -13.22 -15.16
CA ILE A 94 5.73 -12.91 -16.59
C ILE A 94 6.85 -11.91 -16.85
N SER A 95 7.52 -11.99 -18.00
CA SER A 95 8.54 -11.00 -18.37
C SER A 95 7.91 -9.71 -18.91
N TYR A 96 8.59 -8.57 -18.75
CA TYR A 96 8.12 -7.30 -19.34
C TYR A 96 8.05 -7.34 -20.87
N MET A 97 8.85 -8.18 -21.52
CA MET A 97 8.85 -8.36 -22.97
C MET A 97 7.55 -9.05 -23.42
N GLU A 98 7.24 -10.21 -22.84
CA GLU A 98 5.99 -10.93 -23.12
C GLU A 98 4.76 -10.07 -22.78
N LEU A 99 4.79 -9.36 -21.66
CA LEU A 99 3.69 -8.50 -21.23
C LEU A 99 3.48 -7.32 -22.19
N GLY A 100 4.55 -6.70 -22.67
CA GLY A 100 4.48 -5.61 -23.66
C GLY A 100 3.96 -6.07 -25.02
N GLU A 101 4.29 -7.30 -25.44
CA GLU A 101 3.72 -7.91 -26.64
C GLU A 101 2.22 -8.18 -26.50
N HIS A 102 1.75 -8.64 -25.32
CA HIS A 102 0.33 -8.92 -25.09
C HIS A 102 -0.55 -7.66 -25.05
N VAL A 103 -0.06 -6.57 -24.46
CA VAL A 103 -0.83 -5.33 -24.29
C VAL A 103 -0.50 -4.26 -25.33
N GLU A 104 0.38 -4.56 -26.28
CA GLU A 104 0.85 -3.64 -27.34
C GLU A 104 1.42 -2.31 -26.80
N VAL A 105 2.08 -2.36 -25.63
CA VAL A 105 2.71 -1.19 -24.98
C VAL A 105 4.24 -1.29 -25.07
N ASP A 106 4.89 -0.15 -25.31
CA ASP A 106 6.35 -0.04 -25.30
C ASP A 106 6.96 -0.59 -24.00
N VAL A 107 7.83 -1.60 -24.12
CA VAL A 107 8.41 -2.34 -22.99
C VAL A 107 9.16 -1.43 -22.01
N PRO A 108 9.99 -0.46 -22.44
CA PRO A 108 10.56 0.56 -21.54
C PRO A 108 9.52 1.35 -20.73
N LEU A 109 8.42 1.80 -21.36
CA LEU A 109 7.34 2.51 -20.66
C LEU A 109 6.67 1.60 -19.63
N LEU A 110 6.23 0.41 -20.05
CA LEU A 110 5.57 -0.59 -19.20
C LEU A 110 6.44 -0.90 -17.97
N ARG A 111 7.73 -1.18 -18.18
CA ARG A 111 8.70 -1.44 -17.10
C ARG A 111 8.79 -0.28 -16.11
N ARG A 112 8.76 0.96 -16.59
CA ARG A 112 8.89 2.14 -15.73
C ARG A 112 7.66 2.33 -14.83
N ILE A 113 6.47 2.11 -15.38
CA ILE A 113 5.22 2.16 -14.61
C ILE A 113 5.13 0.97 -13.64
N ALA A 114 5.49 -0.24 -14.09
CA ALA A 114 5.53 -1.43 -13.25
C ALA A 114 6.45 -1.25 -12.04
N ARG A 115 7.62 -0.62 -12.21
CA ARG A 115 8.55 -0.35 -11.11
C ARG A 115 7.94 0.54 -10.04
N MET A 116 7.06 1.48 -10.38
CA MET A 116 6.33 2.26 -9.40
C MET A 116 5.44 1.33 -8.55
N LEU A 117 4.67 0.45 -9.20
CA LEU A 117 3.79 -0.51 -8.54
C LEU A 117 4.55 -1.57 -7.72
N VAL A 118 5.76 -1.97 -8.15
CA VAL A 118 6.65 -2.84 -7.38
C VAL A 118 7.17 -2.10 -6.15
N ALA A 119 7.65 -0.86 -6.30
CA ALA A 119 8.21 -0.07 -5.21
C ALA A 119 7.18 0.22 -4.10
N THR A 120 5.89 0.31 -4.46
CA THR A 120 4.81 0.50 -3.48
C THR A 120 4.13 -0.80 -3.06
N GLY A 121 4.55 -1.96 -3.58
CA GLY A 121 4.06 -3.27 -3.19
C GLY A 121 2.70 -3.66 -3.77
N VAL A 122 2.20 -2.96 -4.80
CA VAL A 122 1.05 -3.39 -5.60
C VAL A 122 1.41 -4.62 -6.44
N LEU A 123 2.60 -4.61 -7.04
CA LEU A 123 3.19 -5.75 -7.74
C LEU A 123 4.46 -6.22 -7.01
N THR A 124 5.04 -7.33 -7.46
CA THR A 124 6.33 -7.81 -6.96
C THR A 124 7.27 -8.18 -8.09
N GLU A 125 8.58 -7.94 -7.90
CA GLU A 125 9.62 -8.38 -8.82
C GLU A 125 9.96 -9.84 -8.53
N ALA A 126 9.84 -10.69 -9.55
CA ALA A 126 9.95 -12.14 -9.42
C ALA A 126 11.10 -12.70 -10.30
N GLY A 127 12.21 -11.94 -10.34
CA GLY A 127 13.40 -12.23 -11.12
C GLY A 127 13.76 -11.10 -12.10
N PRO A 128 14.89 -11.23 -12.81
CA PRO A 128 15.33 -10.21 -13.76
C PRO A 128 14.26 -9.94 -14.82
N ASP A 129 13.82 -8.69 -14.91
CA ASP A 129 12.81 -8.22 -15.87
C ASP A 129 11.47 -8.98 -15.83
N ARG A 130 11.11 -9.52 -14.66
CA ARG A 130 9.86 -10.27 -14.44
C ARG A 130 9.02 -9.69 -13.31
N VAL A 131 7.70 -9.76 -13.48
CA VAL A 131 6.73 -9.23 -12.53
C VAL A 131 5.67 -10.29 -12.21
N ALA A 132 5.15 -10.25 -10.98
CA ALA A 132 4.05 -11.09 -10.53
C ALA A 132 3.05 -10.30 -9.70
N HIS A 133 1.86 -10.89 -9.55
CA HIS A 133 0.82 -10.37 -8.67
C HIS A 133 1.22 -10.42 -7.19
N THR A 134 0.61 -9.51 -6.43
CA THR A 134 0.47 -9.60 -4.98
C THR A 134 -1.02 -9.64 -4.64
N ALA A 135 -1.36 -9.82 -3.36
CA ALA A 135 -2.73 -9.67 -2.90
C ALA A 135 -3.34 -8.28 -3.25
N ARG A 136 -2.52 -7.22 -3.34
CA ARG A 136 -2.98 -5.86 -3.67
C ARG A 136 -3.34 -5.70 -5.15
N SER A 137 -2.59 -6.30 -6.06
CA SER A 137 -2.92 -6.21 -7.50
C SER A 137 -3.98 -7.22 -7.93
N ALA A 138 -4.15 -8.32 -7.19
CA ALA A 138 -5.19 -9.31 -7.48
C ALA A 138 -6.62 -8.74 -7.41
N ILE A 139 -6.84 -7.64 -6.67
CA ILE A 139 -8.16 -6.99 -6.57
C ILE A 139 -8.65 -6.41 -7.91
N PHE A 140 -7.73 -6.14 -8.84
CA PHE A 140 -8.06 -5.59 -10.17
C PHE A 140 -8.39 -6.67 -11.19
N LEU A 141 -8.36 -7.96 -10.80
CA LEU A 141 -8.78 -9.05 -11.67
C LEU A 141 -10.31 -9.17 -11.71
N PRO A 142 -10.90 -9.57 -12.85
CA PRO A 142 -12.33 -9.78 -12.96
C PRO A 142 -12.83 -10.82 -11.93
N GLY A 143 -13.93 -10.49 -11.23
CA GLY A 143 -14.57 -11.41 -10.28
C GLY A 143 -14.13 -11.27 -8.82
N ASN A 144 -13.33 -10.27 -8.49
CA ASN A 144 -13.13 -9.77 -7.12
C ASN A 144 -14.13 -8.68 -6.73
#